data_AF-A0A1K1M6Y2-F1
#
_entry.id   AF-A0A1K1M6Y2-F1
#
_cell.length_a   1.000
_cell.length_b   1.000
_cell.length_c   1.000
_cell.angle_alpha   90.00
_cell.angle_beta   90.00
_cell.angle_gamma   90.00
#
_symmetry.space_group_name_H-M   'P 1'
#
loop_
_entity.id
_entity.type
_entity.pdbx_description
1 polymer ?
#
loop_
_entity_poly.entity_id
_entity_poly.type
_entity_poly.pdbx_seq_one_letter_code
_entity_poly.pdbx_strand_id
1 'polypeptide(L)'
;MQIGEYFYTPNSRRLNAYLDEVYSQLLDCHKQLLSELKVITPDAIKKRFLGEDEQHKTLMQLVTYHNESMVHTLKPGTMKNYYTTEKYLKALLREKLKVSDIYLKQLNYRFITDFEYYLRTCVGAYQTFY
;
A
#
# COMPACT_ATOMS: atom_id res chain seq x y z
N MET A 1 -24.33 -54.16 -14.92
CA MET A 1 -24.33 -53.43 -13.63
C MET A 1 -23.61 -52.11 -13.87
N GLN A 2 -24.37 -51.03 -13.99
CA GLN A 2 -23.87 -49.71 -14.40
C GLN A 2 -23.76 -48.86 -13.13
N ILE A 3 -22.53 -48.71 -12.62
CA ILE A 3 -22.22 -47.80 -11.51
C ILE A 3 -20.96 -47.03 -11.89
N GLY A 4 -21.08 -45.72 -12.10
CA GLY A 4 -19.89 -44.89 -12.34
C GLY A 4 -20.10 -43.52 -12.94
N GLU A 5 -21.24 -43.19 -13.54
CA GLU A 5 -21.52 -41.80 -13.94
C GLU A 5 -22.05 -41.02 -12.74
N TYR A 6 -21.15 -40.70 -11.80
CA TYR A 6 -21.42 -39.67 -10.81
C TYR A 6 -21.43 -38.32 -11.56
N PHE A 7 -22.62 -37.73 -11.65
CA PHE A 7 -22.91 -36.49 -12.35
C PHE A 7 -21.99 -35.34 -11.93
N TYR A 8 -20.92 -35.12 -12.70
CA TYR A 8 -20.08 -33.95 -12.56
C TYR A 8 -20.76 -32.78 -13.31
N THR A 9 -21.65 -32.08 -12.60
CA THR A 9 -22.41 -30.96 -13.15
C THR A 9 -21.47 -29.85 -13.66
N PRO A 10 -21.85 -29.04 -14.67
CA PRO A 10 -21.02 -27.91 -15.14
C PRO A 10 -20.60 -26.95 -14.00
N ASN A 11 -21.43 -26.86 -12.96
CA ASN A 11 -21.13 -26.09 -11.74
C ASN A 11 -19.98 -26.70 -10.94
N SER A 12 -19.86 -28.03 -10.86
CA SER A 12 -18.72 -28.66 -10.19
C SER A 12 -17.42 -28.43 -10.97
N ARG A 13 -17.42 -28.36 -12.32
CA ARG A 13 -16.20 -27.99 -13.08
C ARG A 13 -15.70 -26.59 -12.75
N ARG A 14 -16.58 -25.59 -12.71
CA ARG A 14 -16.21 -24.21 -12.38
C ARG A 14 -15.72 -24.09 -10.94
N LEU A 15 -16.40 -24.76 -10.01
CA LEU A 15 -16.00 -24.78 -8.60
C LEU A 15 -14.61 -25.41 -8.44
N ASN A 16 -14.34 -26.55 -9.07
CA ASN A 16 -13.04 -27.20 -8.95
C ASN A 16 -11.92 -26.38 -9.58
N ALA A 17 -12.16 -25.75 -10.74
CA ALA A 17 -11.18 -24.83 -11.32
C ALA A 17 -10.87 -23.64 -10.40
N TYR A 18 -11.88 -23.09 -9.71
CA TYR A 18 -11.67 -22.04 -8.72
C TYR A 18 -10.87 -22.53 -7.50
N LEU A 19 -11.16 -23.75 -7.01
CA LEU A 19 -10.39 -24.35 -5.91
C LEU A 19 -8.92 -24.57 -6.30
N ASP A 20 -8.66 -25.03 -7.53
CA ASP A 20 -7.30 -25.19 -8.07
C ASP A 20 -6.56 -23.85 -8.18
N GLU A 21 -7.27 -22.78 -8.57
CA GLU A 21 -6.73 -21.43 -8.62
C GLU A 21 -6.36 -20.92 -7.22
N VAL A 22 -7.28 -21.04 -6.26
CA VAL A 22 -7.04 -20.65 -4.86
C VAL A 22 -5.87 -21.44 -4.27
N TYR A 23 -5.80 -22.74 -4.55
CA TYR A 23 -4.69 -23.59 -4.12
C TYR A 23 -3.35 -23.13 -4.72
N SER A 24 -3.33 -22.78 -6.01
CA SER A 24 -2.14 -22.24 -6.69
C SER A 24 -1.67 -20.94 -6.06
N GLN A 25 -2.59 -20.02 -5.76
CA GLN A 25 -2.28 -18.76 -5.07
C GLN A 25 -1.71 -18.98 -3.65
N LEU A 26 -2.25 -19.94 -2.90
CA LEU A 26 -1.73 -20.32 -1.57
C LEU A 26 -0.30 -20.90 -1.66
N LEU A 27 -0.04 -21.74 -2.67
CA LEU A 27 1.31 -22.26 -2.92
C LEU A 27 2.29 -21.14 -3.26
N ASP A 28 1.87 -20.15 -4.05
CA ASP A 28 2.72 -19.01 -4.37
C ASP A 28 3.00 -18.14 -3.14
N CYS A 29 2.02 -17.93 -2.26
CA CYS A 29 2.22 -17.27 -0.96
C CYS A 29 3.28 -18.01 -0.11
N HIS A 30 3.20 -19.34 -0.04
CA HIS A 30 4.18 -20.17 0.65
C HIS A 30 5.59 -20.02 0.04
N LYS A 31 5.71 -20.10 -1.30
CA LYS A 31 6.99 -19.92 -2.00
C LYS A 31 7.61 -18.55 -1.73
N GLN A 32 6.80 -17.50 -1.73
CA GLN A 32 7.28 -16.14 -1.44
C GLN A 32 7.81 -16.03 0.00
N LEU A 33 7.04 -16.51 0.99
CA LEU A 33 7.48 -16.54 2.40
C LEU A 33 8.78 -17.33 2.58
N LEU A 34 8.91 -18.47 1.89
CA LEU A 34 10.13 -19.27 1.87
C LEU A 34 11.31 -18.51 1.25
N SER A 35 11.10 -17.84 0.11
CA SER A 35 12.15 -17.05 -0.55
C SER A 35 12.61 -15.84 0.26
N GLU A 36 11.71 -15.28 1.07
CA GLU A 36 11.99 -14.15 1.97
C GLU A 36 12.58 -14.59 3.32
N LEU A 37 12.80 -15.90 3.54
CA LEU A 37 13.22 -16.49 4.82
C LEU A 37 12.32 -16.07 5.99
N LYS A 38 11.04 -15.82 5.72
CA LYS A 38 10.03 -15.52 6.74
C LYS A 38 9.56 -16.81 7.42
N VAL A 39 9.12 -16.70 8.67
CA VAL A 39 8.54 -17.83 9.39
C VAL A 39 7.25 -18.27 8.68
N ILE A 40 7.23 -19.51 8.21
CA ILE A 40 6.08 -20.07 7.50
C ILE A 40 5.12 -20.66 8.53
N THR A 41 3.94 -20.04 8.65
CA THR A 41 2.82 -20.54 9.45
C THR A 41 1.53 -20.42 8.66
N PRO A 42 0.47 -21.17 9.01
CA PRO A 42 -0.85 -20.98 8.40
C PRO A 42 -1.34 -19.52 8.49
N ASP A 43 -1.07 -18.84 9.61
CA ASP A 43 -1.41 -17.43 9.79
C ASP A 43 -0.59 -16.52 8.86
N ALA A 44 0.71 -16.77 8.67
CA ALA A 44 1.54 -16.02 7.74
C ALA A 44 1.11 -16.22 6.27
N ILE A 45 0.79 -17.46 5.88
CA ILE A 45 0.27 -17.76 4.53
C ILE A 45 -1.08 -17.10 4.32
N LYS A 46 -1.99 -17.18 5.31
CA LYS A 46 -3.29 -16.50 5.28
C LYS A 46 -3.12 -14.99 5.14
N LYS A 47 -2.26 -14.39 5.96
CA LYS A 47 -1.97 -12.96 5.89
C LYS A 47 -1.39 -12.58 4.52
N ARG A 48 -0.44 -13.33 3.97
CA ARG A 48 0.10 -13.07 2.63
C ARG A 48 -0.97 -13.19 1.54
N PHE A 49 -1.79 -14.23 1.61
CA PHE A 49 -2.90 -14.46 0.68
C PHE A 49 -3.94 -13.35 0.72
N LEU A 50 -4.21 -12.78 1.90
CA LEU A 50 -5.11 -11.63 2.09
C LEU A 50 -4.42 -10.27 1.88
N GLY A 51 -3.09 -10.24 1.66
CA GLY A 51 -2.29 -9.01 1.57
C GLY A 51 -2.12 -8.28 2.91
N GLU A 52 -2.30 -8.97 4.03
CA GLU A 52 -2.22 -8.49 5.41
C GLU A 52 -0.86 -8.76 6.08
N ASP A 53 0.05 -9.51 5.44
CA ASP A 53 1.38 -9.79 6.04
C ASP A 53 2.37 -8.64 5.85
N GLU A 54 2.13 -7.79 4.85
CA GLU A 54 2.73 -6.48 4.81
C GLU A 54 1.96 -5.56 5.77
N GLN A 55 2.62 -5.17 6.87
CA GLN A 55 2.24 -3.94 7.56
C GLN A 55 2.46 -2.77 6.59
N HIS A 56 1.52 -2.54 5.67
CA HIS A 56 1.60 -1.42 4.76
C HIS A 56 1.58 -0.15 5.59
N LYS A 57 2.76 0.46 5.77
CA LYS A 57 2.87 1.76 6.40
C LYS A 57 2.12 2.76 5.52
N THR A 58 1.48 3.72 6.16
CA THR A 58 0.87 4.83 5.46
C THR A 58 1.87 5.96 5.23
N LEU A 59 1.53 6.86 4.32
CA LEU A 59 2.32 8.06 4.08
C LEU A 59 2.45 8.90 5.35
N MET A 60 1.36 9.12 6.10
CA MET A 60 1.44 9.90 7.34
C MET A 60 2.24 9.20 8.43
N GLN A 61 2.14 7.87 8.55
CA GLN A 61 2.98 7.11 9.48
C GLN A 61 4.47 7.30 9.18
N LEU A 62 4.85 7.27 7.89
CA LEU A 62 6.24 7.49 7.48
C LEU A 62 6.71 8.92 7.78
N VAL A 63 5.87 9.92 7.49
CA VAL A 63 6.18 11.33 7.74
C VAL A 63 6.32 11.61 9.24
N THR A 64 5.40 11.10 10.07
CA THR A 64 5.48 11.23 11.53
C THR A 64 6.74 10.59 12.06
N TYR A 65 7.05 9.36 11.65
CA TYR A 65 8.27 8.66 12.06
C TYR A 65 9.54 9.45 11.71
N HIS A 66 9.60 10.03 10.51
CA HIS A 66 10.73 10.89 10.12
C HIS A 66 10.83 12.13 11.02
N ASN A 67 9.73 12.86 11.21
CA ASN A 67 9.73 14.12 11.95
C ASN A 67 10.10 13.91 13.43
N GLU A 68 9.65 12.82 14.05
CA GLU A 68 9.97 12.46 15.42
C GLU A 68 11.43 11.99 15.56
N SER A 69 11.92 11.16 14.63
CA SER A 69 13.28 10.61 14.71
C SER A 69 14.37 11.63 14.38
N MET A 70 14.08 12.64 13.56
CA MET A 70 15.09 13.57 13.03
C MET A 70 15.16 14.93 13.75
N VAL A 71 14.25 15.20 14.70
CA VAL A 71 14.14 16.51 15.37
C VAL A 71 15.45 16.97 16.05
N HIS A 72 16.25 16.04 16.54
CA HIS A 72 17.55 16.34 17.19
C HIS A 72 18.76 16.14 16.27
N THR A 73 18.55 15.61 15.07
CA THR A 73 19.62 15.30 14.11
C THR A 73 19.74 16.39 13.04
N LEU A 74 18.61 16.92 12.57
CA LEU A 74 18.59 17.89 11.48
C LEU A 74 18.61 19.34 12.02
N LYS A 75 19.18 20.25 11.23
CA LYS A 75 19.15 21.68 11.54
C LYS A 75 17.69 22.17 11.60
N PRO A 76 17.37 23.15 12.47
CA PRO A 76 16.00 23.66 12.61
C PRO A 76 15.37 24.13 11.28
N GLY A 77 16.16 24.77 10.41
CA GLY A 77 15.67 25.19 9.09
C GLY A 77 15.29 24.02 8.19
N THR A 78 16.03 22.92 8.24
CA THR A 78 15.70 21.69 7.51
C THR A 78 14.45 21.03 8.09
N MET A 79 14.34 20.91 9.41
CA MET A 79 13.13 20.38 10.07
C MET A 79 11.88 21.20 9.72
N LYS A 80 11.99 22.53 9.67
CA LYS A 80 10.92 23.41 9.23
C LYS A 80 10.42 23.03 7.82
N ASN A 81 11.33 22.73 6.90
CA ASN A 81 10.96 22.31 5.55
C ASN A 81 10.19 20.97 5.57
N TYR A 82 10.58 20.00 6.39
CA TYR A 82 9.86 18.73 6.52
C TYR A 82 8.45 18.90 7.10
N TYR A 83 8.27 19.75 8.12
CA TYR A 83 6.92 20.09 8.61
C TYR A 83 6.08 20.81 7.54
N THR A 84 6.71 21.67 6.74
CA THR A 84 6.06 22.32 5.60
C THR A 84 5.62 21.29 4.55
N THR A 85 6.48 20.31 4.21
CA THR A 85 6.13 19.22 3.30
C THR A 85 4.97 18.37 3.84
N GLU A 86 4.98 18.02 5.13
CA GLU A 86 3.86 17.32 5.79
C GLU A 86 2.54 18.09 5.62
N LYS A 87 2.55 19.40 5.85
CA LYS A 87 1.37 20.26 5.68
C LYS A 87 0.83 20.20 4.25
N TYR A 88 1.71 20.27 3.24
CA TYR A 88 1.28 20.22 1.84
C TYR A 88 0.80 18.84 1.41
N LEU A 89 1.42 17.75 1.91
CA LEU A 89 0.91 16.40 1.67
C LEU A 89 -0.50 16.24 2.23
N LYS A 90 -0.74 16.69 3.48
CA LYS A 90 -2.08 16.67 4.10
C LYS A 90 -3.10 17.51 3.30
N ALA A 91 -2.69 18.63 2.74
CA ALA A 91 -3.55 19.49 1.94
C ALA A 91 -3.89 18.83 0.59
N LEU A 92 -2.89 18.29 -0.13
CA LEU A 92 -3.11 17.53 -1.37
C LEU A 92 -4.09 16.38 -1.15
N LEU A 93 -3.86 15.54 -0.12
CA LEU A 93 -4.70 14.38 0.18
C LEU A 93 -6.16 14.78 0.41
N ARG A 94 -6.39 15.85 1.18
CA ARG A 94 -7.73 16.36 1.50
C ARG A 94 -8.41 17.04 0.32
N GLU A 95 -7.69 17.85 -0.44
CA GLU A 95 -8.25 18.67 -1.50
C GLU A 95 -8.47 17.89 -2.80
N LYS A 96 -7.50 17.05 -3.18
CA LYS A 96 -7.50 16.32 -4.45
C LYS A 96 -7.98 14.88 -4.33
N LEU A 97 -7.52 14.15 -3.31
CA LEU A 97 -7.86 12.73 -3.15
C LEU A 97 -9.06 12.48 -2.23
N LYS A 98 -9.51 13.50 -1.46
CA LYS A 98 -10.60 13.41 -0.47
C LYS A 98 -10.38 12.33 0.59
N VAL A 99 -9.12 12.07 0.95
CA VAL A 99 -8.74 11.12 1.99
C VAL A 99 -7.85 11.82 3.03
N SER A 100 -7.75 11.22 4.22
CA SER A 100 -6.84 11.69 5.27
C SER A 100 -5.43 11.12 5.16
N ASP A 101 -5.28 9.96 4.52
CA ASP A 101 -4.02 9.22 4.39
C ASP A 101 -4.08 8.20 3.23
N ILE A 102 -2.93 7.67 2.84
CA ILE A 102 -2.78 6.61 1.82
C ILE A 102 -1.68 5.62 2.21
N TYR A 103 -1.75 4.41 1.69
CA TYR A 103 -0.66 3.44 1.84
C TYR A 103 0.55 3.83 0.99
N LEU A 104 1.77 3.53 1.45
CA LEU A 104 2.99 3.80 0.67
C LEU A 104 2.98 3.13 -0.71
N LYS A 105 2.36 1.95 -0.85
CA LYS A 105 2.19 1.28 -2.15
C LYS A 105 1.36 2.07 -3.18
N GLN A 106 0.61 3.08 -2.73
CA GLN A 106 -0.16 3.96 -3.60
C GLN A 106 0.67 5.15 -4.12
N LEU A 107 1.91 5.32 -3.64
CA LEU A 107 2.84 6.33 -4.14
C LEU A 107 3.42 5.89 -5.48
N ASN A 108 2.68 6.19 -6.55
CA ASN A 108 3.11 5.96 -7.92
C ASN A 108 3.59 7.26 -8.58
N TYR A 109 4.09 7.17 -9.82
CA TYR A 109 4.58 8.33 -10.56
C TYR A 109 3.54 9.46 -10.65
N ARG A 110 2.26 9.11 -10.83
CA ARG A 110 1.17 10.09 -10.88
C ARG A 110 1.03 10.86 -9.57
N PHE A 111 1.13 10.19 -8.42
CA PHE A 111 1.12 10.88 -7.12
C PHE A 111 2.25 11.92 -7.03
N ILE A 112 3.45 11.56 -7.48
CA ILE A 112 4.62 12.46 -7.46
C ILE A 112 4.37 13.68 -8.35
N THR A 113 3.90 13.49 -9.58
CA THR A 113 3.61 14.61 -10.50
C THR A 113 2.46 15.48 -10.01
N ASP A 114 1.41 14.88 -9.44
CA ASP A 114 0.28 15.62 -8.89
C ASP A 114 0.69 16.45 -7.68
N PHE A 115 1.59 15.93 -6.83
CA PHE A 115 2.15 16.67 -5.71
C PHE A 115 3.06 17.80 -6.16
N GLU A 116 3.94 17.57 -7.15
CA GLU A 116 4.77 18.62 -7.72
C GLU A 116 3.93 19.76 -8.31
N TYR A 117 2.91 19.41 -9.10
CA TYR A 117 1.98 20.38 -9.65
C TYR A 117 1.27 21.16 -8.54
N TYR A 118 0.77 20.46 -7.52
CA TYR A 118 0.13 21.06 -6.36
C TYR A 118 1.04 22.08 -5.66
N LEU A 119 2.31 21.76 -5.46
CA LEU A 119 3.28 22.68 -4.88
C LEU A 119 3.43 23.95 -5.74
N ARG A 120 3.58 23.80 -7.06
CA ARG A 120 3.73 24.96 -7.97
C ARG A 120 2.49 25.86 -7.98
N THR A 121 1.29 25.29 -7.94
CA THR A 121 0.05 26.07 -8.01
C THR A 121 -0.40 26.64 -6.67
N CYS A 122 -0.26 25.88 -5.59
CA CYS A 122 -0.76 26.29 -4.27
C CYS A 122 0.29 27.04 -3.45
N VAL A 123 1.59 26.78 -3.64
CA VAL A 123 2.67 27.55 -2.99
C VAL A 123 3.04 28.78 -3.83
N GLY A 124 3.12 28.62 -5.16
CA GLY A 124 3.42 29.72 -6.07
C GLY A 124 2.39 30.86 -6.03
N ALA A 125 1.11 30.55 -5.80
CA ALA A 125 0.05 31.56 -5.68
C ALA A 125 0.18 32.50 -4.47
N TYR A 126 0.91 32.10 -3.41
CA TYR A 126 1.20 32.98 -2.26
C TYR A 126 2.55 33.71 -2.38
N GLN A 127 3.37 33.38 -3.38
CA GLN A 127 4.69 34.00 -3.57
C GLN A 127 4.68 35.14 -4.61
N THR A 128 3.61 35.28 -5.41
CA THR A 128 3.50 36.32 -6.48
C THR A 128 2.75 37.59 -6.05
N PHE A 129 2.61 37.87 -4.75
CA PHE A 129 2.03 39.10 -4.24
C PHE A 129 2.98 39.84 -3.30
N TYR A 130 4.21 40.12 -3.73
CA TYR A 130 5.05 41.23 -3.26
C TYR A 130 6.01 41.65 -4.36
#